data_AF-A0A8J2B2H2-F1
#
_entry.id   AF-A0A8J2B2H2-F1
#
_cell.length_a   1.000
_cell.length_b   1.000
_cell.length_c   1.000
_cell.angle_alpha   90.00
_cell.angle_beta   90.00
_cell.angle_gamma   90.00
#
_symmetry.space_group_name_H-M   'P 1'
#
loop_
_entity.id
_entity.type
_entity.pdbx_description
1 polymer ?
#
loop_
_entity_poly.entity_id
_entity_poly.type
_entity_poly.pdbx_seq_one_letter_code
_entity_poly.pdbx_strand_id
1 'polypeptide(L)' 'MDQQSQVAQMQNQLNLAVVQMLQQQIQKTCFDKCFTSNGYPDSLQKSDQICLAKCMDRMIEAHSIVVKASTEMAQNLQSQ' A
#
# COMPACT_ATOMS: atom_id res chain seq x y z
N MET A 1 4.95 9.05 -34.25
CA MET A 1 5.83 8.77 -33.09
C MET A 1 4.97 8.82 -31.84
N ASP A 2 3.98 7.93 -31.71
CA ASP A 2 2.85 8.16 -30.79
C ASP A 2 2.54 6.99 -29.85
N GLN A 3 3.06 5.79 -30.13
CA GLN A 3 2.81 4.62 -29.27
C GLN A 3 3.64 4.64 -27.98
N GLN A 4 4.90 5.10 -28.03
CA GLN A 4 5.76 5.14 -26.84
C GLN A 4 5.29 6.17 -25.80
N SER A 5 4.74 7.31 -26.25
CA SER A 5 4.18 8.33 -25.35
C SER A 5 2.88 7.86 -24.69
N GLN A 6 2.02 7.14 -25.42
CA GLN A 6 0.80 6.54 -24.87
C GLN A 6 1.11 5.44 -23.85
N VAL A 7 2.08 4.56 -24.12
CA VAL A 7 2.49 3.52 -23.15
C VAL A 7 3.05 4.15 -21.88
N ALA A 8 3.90 5.17 -21.99
CA ALA A 8 4.44 5.87 -20.83
C ALA A 8 3.34 6.56 -19.99
N GLN A 9 2.36 7.19 -20.64
CA GLN A 9 1.20 7.78 -19.96
C GLN A 9 0.35 6.72 -19.26
N MET A 10 0.09 5.59 -19.91
CA MET A 10 -0.64 4.46 -19.34
C MET A 10 0.08 3.87 -18.12
N GLN A 11 1.40 3.70 -18.20
CA GLN A 11 2.22 3.22 -17.08
C GLN A 11 2.12 4.15 -15.87
N ASN A 12 2.13 5.46 -16.08
CA ASN A 12 1.97 6.43 -15.00
C ASN A 12 0.59 6.34 -14.33
N GLN A 13 -0.48 6.16 -15.12
CA GLN A 13 -1.84 5.99 -14.60
C GLN A 13 -1.97 4.68 -13.79
N LEU A 14 -1.37 3.59 -14.26
CA LEU A 14 -1.35 2.32 -13.53
C LEU A 14 -0.62 2.45 -12.20
N ASN A 15 0.55 3.10 -12.20
CA ASN A 15 1.31 3.34 -10.97
C ASN A 15 0.50 4.15 -9.95
N LEU A 16 -0.20 5.19 -10.41
CA LEU A 16 -1.07 5.98 -9.55
C LEU A 16 -2.21 5.14 -8.96
N ALA A 17 -2.86 4.30 -9.76
CA ALA A 17 -3.92 3.41 -9.29
C ALA A 17 -3.42 2.41 -8.24
N VAL A 18 -2.23 1.83 -8.42
CA VAL A 18 -1.61 0.93 -7.44
C VAL A 18 -1.37 1.64 -6.10
N VAL A 19 -0.82 2.86 -6.13
CA VAL A 19 -0.59 3.67 -4.92
C VAL A 19 -1.92 4.02 -4.24
N GLN A 20 -2.95 4.37 -5.00
CA GLN A 20 -4.28 4.65 -4.45
C GLN A 20 -4.89 3.42 -3.76
N MET A 21 -4.81 2.24 -4.37
CA MET A 21 -5.29 0.99 -3.79
C MET A 21 -4.53 0.63 -2.50
N LEU A 22 -3.20 0.76 -2.51
CA LEU A 22 -2.39 0.57 -1.31
C LEU A 22 -2.81 1.53 -0.19
N GLN A 23 -3.00 2.81 -0.52
CA GLN A 23 -3.39 3.83 0.45
C GLN A 23 -4.76 3.53 1.07
N GLN A 24 -5.74 3.08 0.28
CA GLN A 24 -7.04 2.63 0.76
C GLN A 24 -6.93 1.41 1.67
N GLN A 25 -6.09 0.43 1.30
CA GLN A 25 -5.87 -0.76 2.12
C GLN A 25 -5.19 -0.41 3.45
N ILE A 26 -4.23 0.51 3.46
CA ILE A 26 -3.59 1.02 4.68
C ILE A 26 -4.63 1.69 5.57
N GLN A 27 -5.45 2.60 5.03
CA GLN A 27 -6.50 3.28 5.79
C GLN A 27 -7.45 2.28 6.45
N LYS A 28 -7.98 1.33 5.68
CA LYS A 28 -8.88 0.30 6.20
C LYS A 28 -8.20 -0.54 7.29
N THR A 29 -7.04 -1.09 6.99
CA THR A 29 -6.35 -2.05 7.86
C THR A 29 -5.92 -1.39 9.17
N CYS A 30 -5.34 -0.18 9.10
CA CYS A 30 -4.86 0.51 10.28
C CYS A 30 -6.01 1.08 11.11
N PHE A 31 -7.11 1.48 10.47
CA PHE A 31 -8.31 1.84 11.20
C PHE A 31 -8.85 0.64 12.00
N ASP A 32 -9.09 -0.49 11.33
CA ASP A 32 -9.61 -1.72 11.96
C ASP A 32 -8.70 -2.23 13.09
N LYS A 33 -7.37 -2.09 12.96
CA LYS A 33 -6.40 -2.54 13.97
C LYS A 33 -6.25 -1.59 15.15
N CYS A 34 -6.24 -0.28 14.90
CA CYS A 34 -5.97 0.70 15.95
C CYS A 34 -7.22 1.12 16.72
N PHE A 35 -8.41 0.97 16.16
CA PHE A 35 -9.68 1.38 16.77
C PHE A 35 -10.62 0.18 16.94
N THR A 36 -10.20 -0.81 17.75
CA THR A 36 -10.89 -2.10 17.89
C THR A 36 -12.04 -2.13 18.88
N SER A 37 -12.12 -1.18 19.81
CA SER A 37 -13.20 -1.09 20.80
C SER A 37 -13.25 0.31 21.43
N ASN A 38 -14.45 0.85 21.59
CA ASN A 38 -14.81 2.15 22.18
C ASN A 38 -14.92 3.33 21.19
N GLY A 39 -15.81 3.22 20.21
CA GLY A 39 -16.29 4.35 19.42
C GLY A 39 -15.20 5.08 18.62
N TYR A 40 -15.62 6.09 17.85
CA TYR A 40 -14.70 6.98 17.16
C TYR A 40 -14.32 8.08 18.15
N PRO A 41 -13.05 8.18 18.60
CA PRO A 41 -12.69 9.25 19.51
C PRO A 41 -12.76 10.59 18.76
N ASP A 42 -13.33 11.63 19.38
CA ASP A 42 -13.40 12.98 18.80
C ASP A 42 -12.01 13.58 18.51
N SER A 43 -10.97 13.00 19.12
CA SER A 43 -9.57 13.37 18.91
C SER A 43 -8.65 12.17 19.08
N LEU A 44 -7.58 12.11 18.28
CA LEU A 44 -6.56 11.07 18.36
C LEU A 44 -5.79 11.17 19.67
N GLN A 45 -5.91 10.16 20.53
CA GLN A 45 -5.08 10.02 21.72
C GLN A 45 -3.65 9.67 21.32
N LYS A 46 -2.68 9.90 22.22
CA LYS A 46 -1.27 9.55 21.98
C LYS A 46 -1.09 8.05 21.63
N SER A 47 -1.89 7.17 22.24
CA SER A 47 -1.93 5.74 21.91
C SER A 47 -2.31 5.48 20.45
N ASP A 48 -3.30 6.22 19.95
CA ASP A 48 -3.86 6.05 18.60
C ASP A 48 -2.86 6.53 17.56
N GLN A 49 -2.21 7.68 17.82
CA GLN A 49 -1.15 8.22 16.98
C GLN A 49 0.02 7.23 16.85
N ILE A 50 0.46 6.66 17.99
CA ILE A 50 1.54 5.67 18.02
C ILE A 50 1.12 4.39 17.28
N CYS A 51 -0.12 3.93 17.46
CA CYS A 51 -0.62 2.76 16.76
C CYS A 51 -0.65 2.98 15.24
N LEU A 52 -1.21 4.10 14.79
CA LEU A 52 -1.32 4.44 13.38
C LEU A 52 0.06 4.54 12.73
N ALA A 53 1.00 5.25 13.35
CA ALA A 53 2.37 5.37 12.84
C ALA A 53 3.00 3.98 12.65
N LYS A 54 2.94 3.13 13.68
CA LYS A 54 3.47 1.75 13.59
C LYS A 54 2.76 0.92 12.53
N CYS A 55 1.43 1.00 12.45
CA CYS A 55 0.67 0.22 11.50
C CYS A 55 0.98 0.60 10.05
N MET A 56 1.01 1.90 9.76
CA MET A 56 1.34 2.40 8.43
C MET A 56 2.75 1.97 8.01
N ASP A 57 3.74 2.14 8.89
CA ASP A 57 5.12 1.71 8.64
C ASP A 57 5.19 0.21 8.31
N ARG A 58 4.54 -0.64 9.11
CA ARG A 58 4.53 -2.09 8.89
C ARG A 58 3.81 -2.49 7.60
N MET A 59 2.71 -1.80 7.24
CA MET A 59 1.98 -2.09 6.00
C MET A 59 2.80 -1.76 4.75
N ILE A 60 3.51 -0.62 4.76
CA ILE A 60 4.36 -0.20 3.64
C ILE A 60 5.55 -1.15 3.49
N GLU A 61 6.19 -1.53 4.61
CA GLU A 61 7.28 -2.50 4.63
C GLU A 61 6.82 -3.87 4.11
N ALA A 62 5.68 -4.36 4.59
CA ALA A 62 5.10 -5.63 4.14
C ALA A 62 4.81 -5.61 2.63
N HIS A 63 4.23 -4.52 2.12
CA HIS A 63 3.99 -4.34 0.69
C HIS A 63 5.30 -4.39 -0.12
N SER A 64 6.36 -3.71 0.33
CA SER A 64 7.66 -3.74 -0.34
C SER A 64 8.26 -5.15 -0.43
N ILE A 65 8.19 -5.92 0.68
CA ILE A 65 8.67 -7.30 0.72
C ILE A 65 7.89 -8.18 -0.26
N VAL A 66 6.55 -8.08 -0.27
CA VAL A 66 5.70 -8.90 -1.14
C VAL A 66 5.90 -8.55 -2.62
N VAL A 67 6.07 -7.27 -2.96
CA VAL A 67 6.37 -6.84 -4.34
C VAL A 67 7.70 -7.41 -4.81
N LYS A 68 8.73 -7.33 -3.97
CA LYS A 68 10.05 -7.90 -4.28
C LYS A 68 9.95 -9.40 -4.52
N ALA A 69 9.34 -10.14 -3.60
CA ALA A 69 9.17 -11.59 -3.72
C ALA A 69 8.34 -11.99 -4.96
N SER A 70 7.27 -11.26 -5.26
CA SER A 70 6.43 -11.49 -6.44
C SER A 70 7.22 -11.26 -7.74
N THR A 71 8.08 -10.25 -7.77
CA THR A 71 8.91 -9.93 -8.93
C THR A 71 9.96 -11.02 -9.17
N GLU A 72 10.65 -11.45 -8.10
CA GLU A 72 11.62 -12.55 -8.15
C GLU A 72 10.95 -13.85 -8.63
N MET A 73 9.76 -14.17 -8.13
CA MET A 73 8.99 -15.33 -8.57
C MET A 73 8.62 -15.24 -10.06
N ALA A 74 8.14 -14.10 -10.53
CA ALA A 74 7.78 -13.90 -11.93
C ALA A 74 8.97 -14.08 -12.87
N GLN A 75 10.16 -13.62 -12.47
CA GLN A 75 11.40 -13.82 -13.23
C GLN A 75 11.79 -15.30 -13.30
N ASN A 76 11.71 -16.02 -12.17
CA ASN A 76 12.03 -17.45 -12.11
C ASN A 76 11.10 -18.32 -12.97
N LEU A 77 9.85 -17.90 -13.18
CA LEU A 77 8.90 -18.57 -14.07
C LEU A 77 9.20 -18.35 -15.55
N GLN A 78 9.76 -17.18 -15.92
CA GLN A 78 10.14 -16.88 -17.30
C GLN A 78 11.44 -17.58 -17.72
N SER A 79 12.28 -18.00 -16.76
CA SER A 79 13.53 -18.73 -17.00
C SER A 79 13.38 -20.25 -17.11
N GLN A 80 12.16 -20.78 -16.97
CA GLN A 80 11.82 -22.21 -17.13
C GLN A 80 11.07 -22.44 -18.43
#